data_AF-A0A537S5S1-F1
#
_entry.id   AF-A0A537S5S1-F1
#
_cell.length_a   1.000
_cell.length_b   1.000
_cell.length_c   1.000
_cell.angle_alpha   90.00
_cell.angle_beta   90.00
_cell.angle_gamma   90.00
#
_symmetry.space_group_name_H-M   'P 1'
#
loop_
_entity.id
_entity.type
_entity.pdbx_description
1 polymer ?
#
loop_
_entity_poly.entity_id
_entity_poly.type
_entity_poly.pdbx_seq_one_letter_code
_entity_poly.pdbx_strand_id
1 'polypeptide(L)'
;AEGGINGRKITFISYDDAYSPPKAIEQARKLVESDEVLLIFQPLGTPSNSAIQKYMNAKKVPQLFVASGATKWGDPKNFPWTMGWQPNYQSEGRIYAKYILENFPNGKIAVLWQNDDAGKDQFKGLKDGLGEK
;
A
#
# COMPACT_ATOMS: atom_id res chain seq x y z
N ALA A 1 26.84 -19.91 -8.90
CA ALA A 1 25.52 -19.71 -9.54
C ALA A 1 25.68 -18.63 -10.58
N GLU A 2 25.22 -18.85 -11.82
CA GLU A 2 25.36 -17.89 -12.94
C GLU A 2 24.48 -16.63 -12.82
N GLY A 3 23.81 -16.44 -11.66
CA GLY A 3 22.91 -15.33 -11.39
C GLY A 3 21.54 -15.48 -12.07
N GLY A 4 20.62 -14.57 -11.75
CA GLY A 4 19.29 -14.51 -12.38
C GLY A 4 18.29 -15.58 -11.94
N ILE A 5 17.20 -15.71 -12.70
CA ILE A 5 16.12 -16.70 -12.50
C ILE A 5 15.97 -17.49 -13.81
N ASN A 6 16.19 -18.81 -13.77
CA ASN A 6 16.12 -19.69 -14.95
C ASN A 6 16.92 -19.16 -16.17
N GLY A 7 18.14 -18.66 -15.93
CA GLY A 7 19.00 -18.09 -16.96
C GLY A 7 18.63 -16.68 -17.44
N ARG A 8 17.52 -16.10 -16.96
CA ARG A 8 17.17 -14.70 -17.21
C ARG A 8 17.85 -13.79 -16.20
N LYS A 9 18.66 -12.85 -16.69
CA LYS A 9 19.27 -11.81 -15.88
C LYS A 9 18.21 -10.80 -15.42
N ILE A 10 18.32 -10.35 -14.17
CA ILE A 10 17.44 -9.33 -13.60
C ILE A 10 18.16 -7.98 -13.65
N THR A 11 17.46 -6.96 -14.16
CA THR A 11 17.87 -5.55 -14.04
C THR A 11 16.86 -4.87 -13.13
N PHE A 12 17.35 -4.20 -12.09
CA PHE A 12 16.51 -3.42 -11.17
C PHE A 12 16.68 -1.94 -11.48
N ILE A 13 15.61 -1.29 -11.94
CA ILE A 13 15.57 0.14 -12.28
C ILE A 13 14.73 0.84 -11.20
N SER A 14 15.24 1.95 -10.66
CA SER A 14 14.58 2.71 -9.62
C SER A 14 14.56 4.20 -9.94
N TYR A 15 13.43 4.85 -9.69
CA TYR A 15 13.29 6.30 -9.68
C TYR A 15 12.70 6.77 -8.35
N ASP A 16 13.04 7.99 -7.96
CA ASP A 16 12.51 8.63 -6.76
C ASP A 16 11.23 9.42 -7.10
N ASP A 17 10.11 9.01 -6.52
CA ASP A 17 8.84 9.74 -6.62
C ASP A 17 8.69 10.85 -5.57
N ALA A 18 9.67 11.00 -4.65
CA ALA A 18 9.67 11.93 -3.53
C ALA A 18 8.39 11.88 -2.67
N TYR A 19 7.73 10.71 -2.58
CA TYR A 19 6.46 10.51 -1.90
C TYR A 19 5.33 11.43 -2.41
N SER A 20 5.42 11.85 -3.68
CA SER A 20 4.49 12.79 -4.29
C SER A 20 3.63 12.07 -5.34
N PRO A 21 2.28 12.06 -5.19
CA PRO A 21 1.42 11.36 -6.14
C PRO A 21 1.58 11.78 -7.61
N PRO A 22 1.73 13.07 -7.95
CA PRO A 22 2.06 13.48 -9.31
C PRO A 22 3.36 12.88 -9.85
N LYS A 23 4.43 12.88 -9.04
CA LYS A 23 5.71 12.28 -9.44
C LYS A 23 5.61 10.76 -9.54
N ALA A 24 4.85 10.11 -8.67
CA ALA A 24 4.61 8.67 -8.74
C ALA A 24 3.98 8.26 -10.08
N ILE A 25 3.02 9.05 -10.59
CA ILE A 25 2.43 8.83 -11.91
C ILE A 25 3.49 8.98 -13.01
N GLU A 26 4.29 10.03 -12.96
CA GLU A 26 5.37 10.28 -13.94
C GLU A 26 6.36 9.12 -13.97
N GLN A 27 6.88 8.71 -12.81
CA GLN A 27 7.89 7.64 -12.73
C GLN A 27 7.31 6.27 -13.07
N ALA A 28 6.06 5.97 -12.68
CA ALA A 28 5.41 4.73 -13.07
C ALA A 28 5.21 4.65 -14.59
N ARG A 29 4.80 5.77 -15.23
CA ARG A 29 4.69 5.83 -16.70
C ARG A 29 6.04 5.66 -17.38
N LYS A 30 7.09 6.29 -16.85
CA LYS A 30 8.44 6.14 -17.39
C LYS A 30 8.91 4.69 -17.33
N LEU A 31 8.76 4.04 -16.18
CA LEU A 31 9.10 2.62 -16.01
C LEU A 31 8.31 1.73 -16.99
N VAL A 32 7.01 1.98 -17.15
CA VAL A 32 6.13 1.13 -17.97
C VAL A 32 6.28 1.38 -19.47
N GLU A 33 6.37 2.64 -19.89
CA GLU A 33 6.26 3.04 -21.30
C GLU A 33 7.61 3.33 -21.94
N SER A 34 8.64 3.67 -21.16
CA SER A 34 10.00 3.94 -21.67
C SER A 34 10.96 2.81 -21.34
N ASP A 35 11.03 2.39 -20.08
CA ASP A 35 11.92 1.29 -19.65
C ASP A 35 11.29 -0.10 -19.89
N GLU A 36 10.01 -0.14 -20.29
CA GLU A 36 9.26 -1.36 -20.63
C GLU A 36 9.39 -2.48 -19.58
N VAL A 37 9.31 -2.10 -18.29
CA VAL A 37 9.52 -3.05 -17.19
C VAL A 37 8.44 -4.15 -17.18
N LEU A 38 8.85 -5.36 -16.81
CA LEU A 38 7.93 -6.49 -16.62
C LEU A 38 6.93 -6.25 -15.48
N LEU A 39 7.35 -5.54 -14.43
CA LEU A 39 6.58 -5.27 -13.22
C LEU A 39 7.19 -4.10 -12.45
N ILE A 40 6.40 -3.47 -11.59
CA ILE A 40 6.89 -2.56 -10.54
C ILE A 40 6.86 -3.31 -9.21
N PHE A 41 8.02 -3.43 -8.58
CA PHE A 41 8.22 -4.21 -7.35
C PHE A 41 8.33 -3.30 -6.13
N GLN A 42 7.54 -3.61 -5.10
CA GLN A 42 7.59 -3.00 -3.77
C GLN A 42 7.55 -1.46 -3.73
N PRO A 43 6.69 -0.79 -4.53
CA PRO A 43 6.59 0.67 -4.51
C PRO A 43 6.07 1.17 -3.16
N LEU A 44 6.66 2.25 -2.65
CA LEU A 44 6.37 2.80 -1.32
C LEU A 44 5.23 3.82 -1.31
N GLY A 45 4.43 3.78 -0.25
CA GLY A 45 3.54 4.89 0.12
C GLY A 45 2.09 4.72 -0.32
N THR A 46 1.15 5.01 0.59
CA THR A 46 -0.29 4.91 0.31
C THR A 46 -0.76 5.89 -0.77
N PRO A 47 -0.52 7.21 -0.67
CA PRO A 47 -1.03 8.16 -1.66
C PRO A 47 -0.36 7.98 -3.04
N SER A 48 0.96 7.72 -3.08
CA SER A 48 1.68 7.40 -4.32
C SER A 48 1.07 6.19 -5.04
N ASN A 49 0.90 5.07 -4.34
CA ASN A 49 0.36 3.86 -4.94
C ASN A 49 -1.12 3.97 -5.34
N SER A 50 -1.89 4.79 -4.60
CA SER A 50 -3.29 5.07 -4.94
C SER A 50 -3.41 5.78 -6.29
N ALA A 51 -2.47 6.68 -6.59
CA ALA A 51 -2.48 7.44 -7.83
C ALA A 51 -2.16 6.57 -9.05
N ILE A 52 -1.39 5.49 -8.88
CA ILE A 52 -0.97 4.63 -9.99
C ILE A 52 -1.75 3.32 -10.11
N GLN A 53 -2.48 2.88 -9.08
CA GLN A 53 -3.17 1.57 -9.06
C GLN A 53 -4.05 1.34 -10.31
N LYS A 54 -4.89 2.32 -10.66
CA LYS A 54 -5.75 2.23 -11.85
C LYS A 54 -4.94 2.16 -13.15
N TYR A 55 -3.86 2.94 -13.23
CA TYR A 55 -2.96 2.94 -14.38
C TYR A 55 -2.29 1.59 -14.57
N MET A 56 -1.72 1.01 -13.49
CA MET A 56 -1.07 -0.31 -13.52
C MET A 56 -2.04 -1.40 -13.97
N ASN A 57 -3.28 -1.37 -13.48
CA ASN A 57 -4.32 -2.32 -13.88
C ASN A 57 -4.79 -2.13 -15.32
N ALA A 58 -4.90 -0.89 -15.80
CA ALA A 58 -5.25 -0.61 -17.19
C ALA A 58 -4.15 -1.06 -18.16
N LYS A 59 -2.88 -0.86 -17.79
CA LYS A 59 -1.71 -1.32 -18.58
C LYS A 59 -1.42 -2.79 -18.43
N LYS A 60 -2.06 -3.48 -17.48
CA LYS A 60 -1.82 -4.90 -17.17
C LYS A 60 -0.36 -5.16 -16.82
N VAL A 61 0.26 -4.23 -16.09
CA VAL A 61 1.62 -4.39 -15.56
C VAL A 61 1.49 -4.72 -14.06
N PRO A 62 2.04 -5.85 -13.59
CA PRO A 62 2.00 -6.20 -12.18
C PRO A 62 2.63 -5.11 -11.29
N GLN A 63 1.87 -4.64 -10.32
CA GLN A 63 2.29 -3.80 -9.21
C GLN A 63 2.36 -4.70 -7.96
N LEU A 64 3.55 -5.28 -7.73
CA LEU A 64 3.71 -6.35 -6.76
C LEU A 64 4.17 -5.82 -5.41
N PHE A 65 3.60 -6.41 -4.36
CA PHE A 65 4.00 -6.20 -2.97
C PHE A 65 4.04 -4.74 -2.55
N VAL A 66 2.97 -4.00 -2.87
CA VAL A 66 2.83 -2.59 -2.53
C VAL A 66 3.19 -2.36 -1.06
N ALA A 67 4.14 -1.47 -0.81
CA ALA A 67 4.67 -1.20 0.53
C ALA A 67 3.78 -0.18 1.26
N SER A 68 2.56 -0.62 1.51
CA SER A 68 1.53 0.10 2.26
C SER A 68 0.54 -0.93 2.79
N GLY A 69 0.00 -0.68 3.97
CA GLY A 69 -1.05 -1.47 4.61
C GLY A 69 -2.47 -1.03 4.26
N ALA A 70 -2.69 -0.17 3.28
CA ALA A 70 -4.07 0.26 2.99
C ALA A 70 -4.93 -0.93 2.55
N THR A 71 -6.11 -1.07 3.16
CA THR A 71 -7.01 -2.21 2.97
C THR A 71 -7.42 -2.42 1.50
N LYS A 72 -7.46 -1.35 0.71
CA LYS A 72 -7.78 -1.36 -0.73
C LYS A 72 -6.83 -2.18 -1.61
N TRP A 73 -5.63 -2.53 -1.13
CA TRP A 73 -4.73 -3.42 -1.87
C TRP A 73 -5.23 -4.87 -1.90
N GLY A 74 -6.19 -5.22 -1.03
CA GLY A 74 -6.84 -6.53 -0.96
C GLY A 74 -8.09 -6.68 -1.83
N ASP A 75 -8.17 -6.00 -2.98
CA ASP A 75 -9.32 -6.07 -3.91
C ASP A 75 -8.91 -6.63 -5.29
N PRO A 76 -8.56 -7.93 -5.38
CA PRO A 76 -8.13 -8.54 -6.63
C PRO A 76 -9.25 -8.65 -7.69
N LYS A 77 -10.52 -8.51 -7.29
CA LYS A 77 -11.66 -8.55 -8.22
C LYS A 77 -11.65 -7.32 -9.13
N ASN A 78 -11.36 -6.14 -8.58
CA ASN A 78 -11.31 -4.89 -9.34
C ASN A 78 -9.89 -4.50 -9.75
N PHE A 79 -8.87 -4.95 -9.01
CA PHE A 79 -7.46 -4.63 -9.25
C PHE A 79 -6.57 -5.88 -9.31
N PRO A 80 -6.78 -6.81 -10.27
CA PRO A 80 -6.07 -8.08 -10.33
C PRO A 80 -4.56 -7.96 -10.59
N TRP A 81 -4.08 -6.79 -11.06
CA TRP A 81 -2.65 -6.52 -11.30
C TRP A 81 -1.96 -5.85 -10.11
N THR A 82 -2.65 -5.66 -8.99
CA THR A 82 -2.08 -5.05 -7.78
C THR A 82 -2.11 -6.05 -6.65
N MET A 83 -0.97 -6.22 -5.97
CA MET A 83 -0.83 -7.11 -4.82
C MET A 83 -0.28 -6.34 -3.63
N GLY A 84 -1.03 -6.31 -2.52
CA GLY A 84 -0.53 -5.81 -1.24
C GLY A 84 0.52 -6.73 -0.62
N TRP A 85 1.27 -6.23 0.37
CA TRP A 85 2.28 -7.01 1.09
C TRP A 85 2.06 -7.06 2.60
N GLN A 86 1.85 -5.89 3.21
CA GLN A 86 1.76 -5.76 4.67
C GLN A 86 0.36 -6.13 5.18
N PRO A 87 0.23 -6.53 6.47
CA PRO A 87 -1.06 -6.54 7.15
C PRO A 87 -1.78 -5.20 6.96
N ASN A 88 -3.11 -5.23 6.83
CA ASN A 88 -3.85 -4.01 6.57
C ASN A 88 -3.98 -3.13 7.82
N TYR A 89 -4.01 -1.81 7.61
CA TYR A 89 -4.09 -0.79 8.65
C TYR A 89 -5.35 -0.92 9.50
N GLN A 90 -6.46 -1.40 8.91
CA GLN A 90 -7.69 -1.63 9.69
C GLN A 90 -7.52 -2.73 10.73
N SER A 91 -6.83 -3.83 10.39
CA SER A 91 -6.52 -4.92 11.32
C SER A 91 -5.64 -4.43 12.46
N GLU A 92 -4.62 -3.62 12.16
CA GLU A 92 -3.81 -2.98 13.20
C GLU A 92 -4.64 -2.08 14.13
N GLY A 93 -5.52 -1.25 13.56
CA GLY A 93 -6.43 -0.40 14.34
C GLY A 93 -7.32 -1.22 15.28
N ARG A 94 -7.87 -2.35 14.82
CA ARG A 94 -8.68 -3.26 15.66
C ARG A 94 -7.86 -3.89 16.78
N ILE A 95 -6.60 -4.22 16.53
CA ILE A 95 -5.68 -4.74 17.56
C ILE A 95 -5.46 -3.69 18.64
N TYR A 96 -5.23 -2.42 18.27
CA TYR A 96 -5.11 -1.34 19.24
C TYR A 96 -6.40 -1.14 20.05
N ALA A 97 -7.56 -1.17 19.41
CA ALA A 97 -8.84 -1.07 20.10
C ALA A 97 -9.01 -2.19 21.13
N LYS A 98 -8.76 -3.44 20.73
CA LYS A 98 -8.82 -4.60 21.63
C LYS A 98 -7.91 -4.42 22.84
N TYR A 99 -6.66 -4.02 22.61
CA TYR A 99 -5.70 -3.80 23.69
C TYR A 99 -6.17 -2.70 24.66
N ILE A 100 -6.70 -1.58 24.15
CA ILE A 100 -7.21 -0.49 24.99
C ILE A 100 -8.41 -0.96 25.84
N LEU A 101 -9.34 -1.70 25.25
CA LEU A 101 -10.52 -2.21 25.96
C LEU A 101 -10.15 -3.20 27.08
N GLU A 102 -9.13 -4.03 26.86
CA GLU A 102 -8.65 -5.01 27.83
C GLU A 102 -7.87 -4.38 28.99
N ASN A 103 -7.06 -3.35 28.72
CA ASN A 103 -6.09 -2.82 29.70
C ASN A 103 -6.52 -1.49 30.32
N PHE A 104 -7.39 -0.73 29.65
CA PHE A 104 -7.82 0.61 30.07
C PHE A 104 -9.35 0.78 29.94
N PRO A 105 -10.16 -0.05 30.61
CA PRO A 105 -11.62 -0.10 30.40
C PRO A 105 -12.34 1.23 30.70
N ASN A 106 -11.74 2.11 31.50
CA ASN A 106 -12.29 3.43 31.87
C ASN A 106 -11.46 4.61 31.31
N GLY A 107 -10.53 4.34 30.39
CA GLY A 107 -9.66 5.35 29.81
C GLY A 107 -10.40 6.30 28.87
N LYS A 108 -9.93 7.55 28.80
CA LYS A 108 -10.32 8.49 27.73
C LYS A 108 -9.36 8.34 26.56
N ILE A 109 -9.87 8.19 25.36
CA ILE A 109 -9.08 7.93 24.16
C ILE A 109 -8.94 9.23 23.36
N ALA A 110 -7.70 9.59 23.02
CA ALA A 110 -7.39 10.63 22.03
C ALA A 110 -6.59 10.00 20.89
N VAL A 111 -6.86 10.40 19.65
CA VAL A 111 -6.22 9.83 18.47
C VAL A 111 -5.59 10.93 17.63
N LEU A 112 -4.30 10.82 17.38
CA LEU A 112 -3.56 11.63 16.41
C LEU A 112 -3.21 10.75 15.22
N TRP A 113 -3.57 11.18 14.01
CA TRP A 113 -3.39 10.39 12.80
C TRP A 113 -3.09 11.31 11.60
N GLN A 114 -2.42 10.75 10.58
CA GLN A 114 -2.06 11.47 9.35
C GLN A 114 -3.30 11.79 8.52
N ASN A 115 -3.47 13.02 8.04
CA ASN A 115 -4.64 13.40 7.24
C ASN A 115 -4.55 12.93 5.77
N ASP A 116 -4.42 11.62 5.57
CA ASP A 116 -4.39 10.96 4.26
C ASP A 116 -5.12 9.62 4.31
N ASP A 117 -5.10 8.88 3.21
CA ASP A 117 -5.75 7.56 3.12
C ASP A 117 -5.19 6.54 4.12
N ALA A 118 -3.90 6.60 4.47
CA ALA A 118 -3.29 5.67 5.41
C ALA A 118 -3.84 5.90 6.82
N GLY A 119 -3.80 7.15 7.27
CA GLY A 119 -4.31 7.52 8.59
C GLY A 119 -5.82 7.30 8.70
N LYS A 120 -6.60 7.61 7.65
CA LYS A 120 -8.06 7.34 7.62
C LYS A 120 -8.36 5.85 7.78
N ASP A 121 -7.61 5.00 7.09
CA ASP A 121 -7.84 3.56 7.09
C ASP A 121 -7.51 2.94 8.45
N GLN A 122 -6.39 3.34 9.07
CA GLN A 122 -6.03 2.91 10.43
C GLN A 122 -7.04 3.42 11.47
N PHE A 123 -7.41 4.70 11.39
CA PHE A 123 -8.39 5.31 12.30
C PHE A 123 -9.76 4.62 12.19
N LYS A 124 -10.18 4.26 10.97
CA LYS A 124 -11.39 3.47 10.78
C LYS A 124 -11.29 2.12 11.50
N GLY A 125 -10.17 1.41 11.36
CA GLY A 125 -9.95 0.14 12.07
C GLY A 125 -10.06 0.27 13.59
N LEU A 126 -9.45 1.33 14.14
CA LEU A 126 -9.55 1.64 15.56
C LEU A 126 -11.01 1.89 15.97
N LYS A 127 -11.73 2.75 15.23
CA LYS A 127 -13.14 3.06 15.52
C LYS A 127 -14.04 1.82 15.43
N ASP A 128 -13.88 1.00 14.38
CA ASP A 128 -14.61 -0.27 14.24
C ASP A 128 -14.36 -1.20 15.44
N GLY A 129 -13.12 -1.25 15.94
CA GLY A 129 -12.74 -2.11 17.06
C GLY A 129 -13.20 -1.60 18.42
N LEU A 130 -13.33 -0.28 18.60
CA LEU A 130 -13.87 0.32 19.83
C LEU A 130 -15.39 0.14 19.92
N GLY A 131 -16.08 0.01 18.78
CA GLY A 131 -17.54 -0.15 18.73
C GLY A 131 -18.26 1.14 19.14
N GLU A 132 -19.24 1.03 20.03
CA GLU A 132 -20.03 2.18 20.52
C GLU A 132 -19.31 3.01 21.60
N LYS A 133 -18.10 2.62 22.00
CA LYS A 133 -17.29 3.34 22.98
C LYS A 133 -16.54 4.55 22.41
#